data_AF-A0A157STS7-F1
#
_entry.id   AF-A0A157STS7-F1
#
_cell.length_a   1.000
_cell.length_b   1.000
_cell.length_c   1.000
_cell.angle_alpha   90.00
_cell.angle_beta   90.00
_cell.angle_gamma   90.00
#
_symmetry.space_group_name_H-M   'P 1'
#
loop_
_entity.id
_entity.type
_entity.pdbx_description
1 polymer ?
#
loop_
_entity_poly.entity_id
_entity_poly.type
_entity_poly.pdbx_seq_one_letter_code
_entity_poly.pdbx_strand_id
1 'polypeptide(L)'
;MMAGGTGEGLRNTGHGIALTGSARGLAPRESALPAGACDCHVHIVGPRADYPMAADRHYTPGPASLPALQRHMADAGLDRVVIVQPSVYGTDNRCMLDSLARMAGAGRGIAVVDEGIGDDGLRALHAGWVRGLRVNLESVGRSDPAAIQRSLAAWAERLAPLGWHLQIYASLDAIAAAAPALQGLPVPVVLDHFAMIPADLPHADARVQAVFRLVREGAAYVKLSASYRIESAQGLTEGTRALAQAYADCNPDRVLWASDWPHTNREPGKGPLEVSAYREIGRGRLLRELHAWFSDQDGLRRALVDNPSRLYGFGDGA
;
A
#
# COMPACT_ATOMS: atom_id res chain seq x y z
N MET A 1 -41.14 -73.53 17.94
CA MET A 1 -39.69 -73.66 18.23
C MET A 1 -39.29 -72.36 18.93
N MET A 2 -39.23 -72.32 20.27
CA MET A 2 -38.06 -72.68 21.10
C MET A 2 -36.82 -71.88 20.66
N ALA A 3 -36.11 -71.08 21.46
CA ALA A 3 -36.11 -70.87 22.90
C ALA A 3 -35.49 -69.50 23.24
N GLY A 4 -35.82 -68.98 24.43
CA GLY A 4 -35.12 -67.87 25.09
C GLY A 4 -34.31 -68.36 26.31
N GLY A 5 -33.59 -67.40 26.92
CA GLY A 5 -32.71 -67.57 28.10
C GLY A 5 -31.23 -67.45 27.68
N THR A 6 -30.32 -66.75 28.37
CA THR A 6 -30.19 -66.40 29.79
C THR A 6 -29.13 -65.29 29.95
N GLY A 7 -29.06 -64.63 31.11
CA GLY A 7 -27.81 -63.99 31.57
C GLY A 7 -27.94 -62.66 32.31
N GLU A 8 -28.26 -62.70 33.61
CA GLU A 8 -27.91 -61.64 34.56
C GLU A 8 -26.38 -61.56 34.74
N GLY A 9 -25.86 -60.37 35.07
CA GLY A 9 -24.49 -60.29 35.58
C GLY A 9 -23.90 -58.88 35.74
N LEU A 10 -24.02 -58.36 36.96
CA LEU A 10 -23.01 -57.60 37.69
C LEU A 10 -22.86 -56.08 37.46
N ARG A 11 -23.15 -55.40 38.58
CA ARG A 11 -22.77 -54.04 38.95
C ARG A 11 -21.26 -53.84 38.84
N ASN A 12 -20.82 -52.69 38.32
CA ASN A 12 -19.54 -52.11 38.70
C ASN A 12 -19.65 -50.58 38.82
N THR A 13 -19.39 -50.11 40.03
CA THR A 13 -19.31 -48.71 40.45
C THR A 13 -17.98 -48.12 40.01
N GLY A 14 -17.97 -47.35 38.91
CA GLY A 14 -16.81 -46.58 38.45
C GLY A 14 -16.95 -45.12 38.86
N HIS A 15 -16.05 -44.67 39.75
CA HIS A 15 -15.92 -43.29 40.19
C HIS A 15 -15.69 -42.34 39.00
N GLY A 16 -16.52 -41.29 38.92
CA GLY A 16 -16.30 -40.17 38.01
C GLY A 16 -15.09 -39.36 38.44
N ILE A 17 -13.98 -39.50 37.71
CA ILE A 17 -12.86 -38.56 37.75
C ILE A 17 -13.19 -37.48 36.72
N ALA A 18 -13.63 -36.32 37.20
CA ALA A 18 -13.78 -35.12 36.39
C ALA A 18 -12.37 -34.67 35.94
N LEU A 19 -12.06 -34.92 34.67
CA LEU A 19 -10.87 -34.35 34.04
C LEU A 19 -11.08 -32.85 33.87
N THR A 20 -10.30 -32.09 34.61
CA THR A 20 -10.15 -30.64 34.52
C THR A 20 -9.66 -30.27 33.12
N GLY A 21 -10.59 -29.80 32.29
CA GLY A 21 -10.29 -29.17 31.01
C GLY A 21 -9.54 -27.87 31.24
N SER A 22 -8.21 -27.94 31.16
CA SER A 22 -7.32 -26.79 31.04
C SER A 22 -7.85 -25.87 29.92
N ALA A 23 -8.22 -24.64 30.30
CA ALA A 23 -8.45 -23.56 29.37
C ALA A 23 -7.16 -23.35 28.59
N ARG A 24 -7.08 -23.94 27.39
CA ARG A 24 -6.03 -23.66 26.43
C ARG A 24 -6.00 -22.16 26.23
N GLY A 25 -4.87 -21.57 26.60
CA GLY A 25 -4.62 -20.14 26.54
C GLY A 25 -5.08 -19.56 25.22
N LEU A 26 -5.70 -18.39 25.30
CA LEU A 26 -5.85 -17.47 24.18
C LEU A 26 -4.55 -17.50 23.37
N ALA A 27 -4.65 -17.80 22.07
CA ALA A 27 -3.57 -17.53 21.15
C ALA A 27 -3.04 -16.12 21.41
N PRO A 28 -1.73 -15.86 21.28
CA PRO A 28 -1.21 -14.51 21.43
C PRO A 28 -2.04 -13.60 20.53
N ARG A 29 -2.59 -12.51 21.08
CA ARG A 29 -3.09 -11.42 20.24
C ARG A 29 -1.98 -11.17 19.22
N GLU A 30 -2.26 -11.34 17.92
CA GLU A 30 -1.38 -10.82 16.86
C GLU A 30 -0.88 -9.47 17.36
N SER A 31 0.44 -9.30 17.52
CA SER A 31 0.99 -8.13 18.21
C SER A 31 0.36 -6.89 17.60
N ALA A 32 -0.34 -6.09 18.41
CA ALA A 32 -0.98 -4.87 17.94
C ALA A 32 0.05 -4.01 17.20
N LEU A 33 -0.36 -3.37 16.10
CA LEU A 33 0.50 -2.45 15.39
C LEU A 33 0.91 -1.29 16.33
N PRO A 34 2.11 -0.72 16.13
CA PRO A 34 2.56 0.41 16.95
C PRO A 34 1.60 1.59 16.79
N ALA A 35 1.38 2.33 17.89
CA ALA A 35 0.60 3.56 17.85
C ALA A 35 1.15 4.54 16.81
N GLY A 36 0.25 5.16 16.04
CA GLY A 36 0.58 5.96 14.88
C GLY A 36 0.81 5.14 13.61
N ALA A 37 0.48 3.85 13.56
CA ALA A 37 0.67 3.05 12.35
C ALA A 37 -0.09 3.67 11.15
N CYS A 38 0.62 3.79 10.03
CA CYS A 38 0.14 4.44 8.81
C CYS A 38 0.05 3.43 7.66
N ASP A 39 -1.09 3.43 6.96
CA ASP A 39 -1.18 2.82 5.64
C ASP A 39 -0.83 3.85 4.56
N CYS A 40 0.30 3.67 3.88
CA CYS A 40 0.84 4.68 2.98
C CYS A 40 0.25 4.62 1.54
N HIS A 41 -0.73 3.76 1.26
CA HIS A 41 -1.32 3.67 -0.08
C HIS A 41 -2.71 3.03 -0.04
N VAL A 42 -3.73 3.88 -0.12
CA VAL A 42 -5.11 3.44 -0.38
C VAL A 42 -5.76 4.29 -1.46
N HIS A 43 -6.88 3.81 -2.00
CA HIS A 43 -7.75 4.56 -2.91
C HIS A 43 -9.17 4.64 -2.36
N ILE A 44 -9.84 5.77 -2.55
CA ILE A 44 -11.29 5.90 -2.33
C ILE A 44 -11.99 5.91 -3.68
N VAL A 45 -13.13 5.21 -3.75
CA VAL A 45 -14.07 5.27 -4.86
C VAL A 45 -15.43 5.65 -4.30
N GLY A 46 -15.77 6.93 -4.47
CA GLY A 46 -17.02 7.52 -3.99
C GLY A 46 -18.22 7.21 -4.89
N PRO A 47 -19.43 7.65 -4.50
CA PRO A 47 -20.63 7.51 -5.33
C PRO A 47 -20.45 8.17 -6.70
N ARG A 48 -20.79 7.43 -7.76
CA ARG A 48 -20.58 7.88 -9.15
C ARG A 48 -21.36 9.15 -9.52
N ALA A 49 -22.47 9.41 -8.83
CA ALA A 49 -23.28 10.62 -9.02
C ALA A 49 -22.54 11.89 -8.55
N ASP A 50 -21.75 11.78 -7.48
CA ASP A 50 -21.02 12.89 -6.88
C ASP A 50 -19.61 13.03 -7.48
N TYR A 51 -19.00 11.89 -7.82
CA TYR A 51 -17.64 11.80 -8.33
C TYR A 51 -17.64 11.04 -9.68
N PRO A 52 -17.86 11.73 -10.80
CA PRO A 52 -17.80 11.11 -12.11
C PRO A 52 -16.38 10.63 -12.43
N MET A 53 -16.26 9.44 -13.00
CA MET A 53 -14.97 8.90 -13.45
C MET A 53 -14.62 9.43 -14.85
N ALA A 54 -13.33 9.50 -15.16
CA ALA A 54 -12.81 9.87 -16.45
C ALA A 54 -13.37 8.98 -17.58
N ALA A 55 -13.65 9.59 -18.73
CA ALA A 55 -14.26 8.89 -19.86
C ALA A 55 -13.31 7.88 -20.51
N ASP A 56 -12.02 8.17 -20.49
CA ASP A 56 -10.90 7.41 -21.07
C ASP A 56 -10.24 6.44 -20.07
N ARG A 57 -10.83 6.24 -18.90
CA ARG A 57 -10.31 5.31 -17.89
C ARG A 57 -10.14 3.90 -18.44
N HIS A 58 -9.11 3.19 -17.98
CA HIS A 58 -8.80 1.82 -18.44
C HIS A 58 -9.62 0.72 -17.74
N TYR A 59 -10.28 1.02 -16.63
CA TYR A 59 -11.13 0.09 -15.88
C TYR A 59 -12.11 0.85 -14.99
N THR A 60 -13.17 0.18 -14.53
CA THR A 60 -14.12 0.73 -13.56
C THR A 60 -14.08 -0.12 -12.29
N PRO A 61 -13.62 0.39 -11.13
CA PRO A 61 -13.66 -0.34 -9.87
C PRO A 61 -15.09 -0.37 -9.29
N GLY A 62 -15.31 -1.29 -8.35
CA GLY A 62 -16.46 -1.20 -7.43
C GLY A 62 -16.41 0.04 -6.52
N PRO A 63 -17.40 0.22 -5.63
CA PRO A 63 -17.38 1.27 -4.63
C PRO A 63 -16.40 0.95 -3.48
N ALA A 64 -15.69 1.97 -3.01
CA ALA A 64 -14.75 1.91 -1.88
C ALA A 64 -14.85 3.21 -1.08
N SER A 65 -15.88 3.31 -0.25
CA SER A 65 -16.26 4.55 0.42
C SER A 65 -15.37 4.86 1.63
N LEU A 66 -15.35 6.13 2.05
CA LEU A 66 -14.64 6.55 3.27
C LEU A 66 -15.05 5.75 4.52
N PRO A 67 -16.35 5.50 4.80
CA PRO A 67 -16.73 4.62 5.91
C PRO A 67 -16.17 3.20 5.80
N ALA A 68 -15.99 2.68 4.58
CA ALA A 68 -15.37 1.36 4.37
C ALA A 68 -13.86 1.41 4.65
N LEU A 69 -13.18 2.48 4.24
CA LEU A 69 -11.77 2.71 4.59
C LEU A 69 -11.59 2.84 6.11
N GLN A 70 -12.44 3.60 6.79
CA GLN A 70 -12.38 3.76 8.24
C GLN A 70 -12.56 2.43 8.98
N ARG A 71 -13.45 1.55 8.50
CA ARG A 71 -13.57 0.17 9.01
C ARG A 71 -12.31 -0.64 8.76
N HIS A 72 -11.76 -0.58 7.54
CA HIS A 72 -10.50 -1.25 7.22
C HIS A 72 -9.36 -0.83 8.16
N MET A 73 -9.22 0.48 8.40
CA MET A 73 -8.23 1.02 9.33
C MET A 73 -8.45 0.53 10.76
N ALA A 74 -9.68 0.60 11.27
CA ALA A 74 -10.02 0.14 12.61
C ALA A 74 -9.76 -1.36 12.79
N ASP A 75 -10.15 -2.18 11.80
CA ASP A 75 -9.94 -3.62 11.83
C ASP A 75 -8.44 -3.98 11.79
N ALA A 76 -7.64 -3.23 11.02
CA ALA A 76 -6.21 -3.44 10.89
C ALA A 76 -5.38 -2.84 12.05
N GLY A 77 -5.96 -1.96 12.87
CA GLY A 77 -5.24 -1.23 13.92
C GLY A 77 -4.36 -0.11 13.36
N LEU A 78 -4.84 0.60 12.33
CA LEU A 78 -4.16 1.72 11.68
C LEU A 78 -4.74 3.05 12.15
N ASP A 79 -3.86 3.98 12.52
CA ASP A 79 -4.25 5.30 13.00
C ASP A 79 -4.21 6.37 11.91
N ARG A 80 -3.41 6.14 10.85
CA ARG A 80 -3.15 7.13 9.78
C ARG A 80 -3.22 6.49 8.40
N VAL A 81 -3.47 7.33 7.40
CA VAL A 81 -3.60 6.85 6.01
C VAL A 81 -3.14 7.88 4.99
N VAL A 82 -2.60 7.39 3.88
CA VAL A 82 -2.32 8.18 2.68
C VAL A 82 -3.26 7.75 1.56
N ILE A 83 -4.22 8.62 1.23
CA ILE A 83 -5.16 8.41 0.14
C ILE A 83 -4.50 8.91 -1.15
N VAL A 84 -4.30 7.98 -2.08
CA VAL A 84 -3.68 8.24 -3.38
C VAL A 84 -4.79 8.39 -4.42
N GLN A 85 -4.72 9.44 -5.24
CA GLN A 85 -5.63 9.65 -6.34
C GLN A 85 -5.60 8.45 -7.32
N PRO A 86 -6.72 7.73 -7.51
CA PRO A 86 -6.78 6.64 -8.47
C PRO A 86 -6.94 7.19 -9.89
N SER A 87 -6.36 6.49 -10.87
CA SER A 87 -6.38 6.94 -12.27
C SER A 87 -7.78 7.07 -12.88
N VAL A 88 -8.80 6.44 -12.28
CA VAL A 88 -10.18 6.49 -12.77
C VAL A 88 -10.84 7.85 -12.62
N TYR A 89 -10.28 8.75 -11.80
CA TYR A 89 -10.75 10.13 -11.67
C TYR A 89 -9.85 11.13 -12.42
N GLY A 90 -8.78 10.67 -13.09
CA GLY A 90 -7.82 11.57 -13.74
C GLY A 90 -7.29 12.62 -12.75
N THR A 91 -7.40 13.89 -13.11
CA THR A 91 -6.95 15.05 -12.31
C THR A 91 -8.04 15.61 -11.37
N ASP A 92 -9.24 15.00 -11.33
CA ASP A 92 -10.29 15.38 -10.40
C ASP A 92 -10.06 14.79 -9.01
N ASN A 93 -9.41 15.57 -8.14
CA ASN A 93 -9.02 15.16 -6.80
C ASN A 93 -10.14 15.31 -5.75
N ARG A 94 -11.36 15.72 -6.12
CA ARG A 94 -12.42 16.09 -5.15
C ARG A 94 -12.76 14.95 -4.20
N CYS A 95 -12.93 13.73 -4.71
CA CYS A 95 -13.23 12.55 -3.91
C CYS A 95 -12.18 12.30 -2.80
N MET A 96 -10.89 12.46 -3.14
CA MET A 96 -9.80 12.36 -2.19
C MET A 96 -9.84 13.51 -1.17
N LEU A 97 -9.97 14.75 -1.62
CA LEU A 97 -9.96 15.94 -0.76
C LEU A 97 -11.13 15.95 0.23
N ASP A 98 -12.34 15.63 -0.24
CA ASP A 98 -13.54 15.53 0.59
C ASP A 98 -13.42 14.40 1.62
N SER A 99 -12.71 13.32 1.27
CA SER A 99 -12.39 12.25 2.21
C SER A 99 -11.41 12.72 3.28
N LEU A 100 -10.32 13.41 2.89
CA LEU A 100 -9.30 13.93 3.81
C LEU A 100 -9.87 14.94 4.81
N ALA A 101 -10.78 15.81 4.38
CA ALA A 101 -11.48 16.76 5.24
C ALA A 101 -12.26 16.07 6.39
N ARG A 102 -12.62 14.80 6.21
CA ARG A 102 -13.38 13.98 7.16
C ARG A 102 -12.50 13.00 7.95
N MET A 103 -11.18 13.06 7.78
CA MET A 103 -10.20 12.21 8.50
C MET A 103 -9.67 12.84 9.79
N ALA A 104 -10.13 14.03 10.19
CA ALA A 104 -9.73 14.70 11.43
C ALA A 104 -8.19 14.76 11.63
N GLY A 105 -7.45 15.06 10.56
CA GLY A 105 -5.99 15.16 10.57
C GLY A 105 -5.22 13.84 10.37
N ALA A 106 -5.90 12.69 10.42
CA ALA A 106 -5.29 11.36 10.24
C ALA A 106 -4.97 10.99 8.78
N GLY A 107 -5.40 11.81 7.81
CA GLY A 107 -5.21 11.57 6.38
C GLY A 107 -4.17 12.48 5.74
N ARG A 108 -3.44 11.97 4.74
CA ARG A 108 -2.68 12.76 3.76
C ARG A 108 -3.03 12.34 2.35
N GLY A 109 -2.90 13.27 1.40
CA GLY A 109 -3.24 13.05 0.00
C GLY A 109 -2.03 12.96 -0.92
N ILE A 110 -2.16 12.18 -1.99
CA ILE A 110 -1.28 12.23 -3.16
C ILE A 110 -2.13 12.50 -4.39
N ALA A 111 -1.98 13.70 -4.96
CA ALA A 111 -2.82 14.19 -6.04
C ALA A 111 -2.30 13.81 -7.43
N VAL A 112 -3.18 13.83 -8.42
CA VAL A 112 -2.80 13.91 -9.84
C VAL A 112 -3.33 15.24 -10.36
N VAL A 113 -2.50 16.01 -11.05
CA VAL A 113 -2.85 17.38 -11.46
C VAL A 113 -2.59 17.57 -12.95
N ASP A 114 -3.33 18.51 -13.55
CA ASP A 114 -3.07 18.96 -14.91
C ASP A 114 -1.74 19.71 -14.99
N GLU A 115 -1.04 19.60 -16.13
CA GLU A 115 0.24 20.28 -16.37
C GLU A 115 0.13 21.82 -16.21
N GLY A 116 -1.06 22.37 -16.44
CA GLY A 116 -1.35 23.80 -16.32
C GLY A 116 -1.70 24.30 -14.91
N ILE A 117 -1.69 23.45 -13.87
CA ILE A 117 -1.97 23.92 -12.50
C ILE A 117 -0.93 24.98 -12.08
N GLY A 118 -1.41 26.12 -11.58
CA GLY A 118 -0.56 27.18 -11.01
C GLY A 118 -0.12 26.88 -9.58
N ASP A 119 0.82 27.66 -9.06
CA ASP A 119 1.35 27.47 -7.71
C ASP A 119 0.30 27.70 -6.62
N ASP A 120 -0.68 28.58 -6.85
CA ASP A 120 -1.84 28.74 -5.96
C ASP A 120 -2.68 27.46 -5.87
N GLY A 121 -2.81 26.72 -6.99
CA GLY A 121 -3.48 25.42 -7.00
C GLY A 121 -2.71 24.39 -6.17
N LEU A 122 -1.38 24.36 -6.27
CA LEU A 122 -0.54 23.49 -5.44
C LEU A 122 -0.63 23.85 -3.95
N ARG A 123 -0.65 25.15 -3.60
CA ARG A 123 -0.87 25.62 -2.22
C ARG A 123 -2.26 25.25 -1.70
N ALA A 124 -3.30 25.34 -2.53
CA ALA A 124 -4.64 24.92 -2.16
C ALA A 124 -4.70 23.41 -1.87
N LEU A 125 -4.03 22.58 -2.69
CA LEU A 125 -3.89 21.14 -2.42
C LEU A 125 -3.10 20.88 -1.12
N HIS A 126 -2.05 21.66 -0.83
CA HIS A 126 -1.30 21.56 0.42
C HIS A 126 -2.19 21.83 1.64
N ALA A 127 -3.01 22.89 1.58
CA ALA A 127 -4.01 23.19 2.61
C ALA A 127 -5.07 22.09 2.73
N GLY A 128 -5.36 21.38 1.62
CA GLY A 128 -6.20 20.18 1.58
C GLY A 128 -5.49 18.87 1.99
N TRP A 129 -4.39 18.95 2.75
CA TRP A 129 -3.62 17.80 3.27
C TRP A 129 -2.85 16.97 2.23
N VAL A 130 -2.69 17.46 1.00
CA VAL A 130 -1.86 16.81 -0.02
C VAL A 130 -0.38 17.04 0.28
N ARG A 131 0.46 16.01 0.07
CA ARG A 131 1.91 16.03 0.34
C ARG A 131 2.77 15.50 -0.80
N GLY A 132 2.18 15.24 -1.96
CA GLY A 132 2.90 14.77 -3.12
C GLY A 132 2.02 14.72 -4.36
N LEU A 133 2.68 14.58 -5.51
CA LEU A 133 2.04 14.32 -6.79
C LEU A 133 2.35 12.90 -7.24
N ARG A 134 1.36 12.23 -7.83
CA ARG A 134 1.54 10.93 -8.46
C ARG A 134 1.83 11.09 -9.94
N VAL A 135 2.94 10.51 -10.39
CA VAL A 135 3.29 10.32 -11.79
C VAL A 135 3.12 8.84 -12.11
N ASN A 136 2.06 8.52 -12.84
CA ASN A 136 1.82 7.16 -13.32
C ASN A 136 2.40 7.02 -14.73
N LEU A 137 3.58 6.42 -14.85
CA LEU A 137 4.23 6.19 -16.15
C LEU A 137 3.84 4.85 -16.77
N GLU A 138 3.33 3.90 -15.97
CA GLU A 138 2.86 2.60 -16.46
C GLU A 138 1.63 2.75 -17.39
N SER A 139 0.76 3.72 -17.10
CA SER A 139 -0.53 3.84 -17.81
C SER A 139 -0.52 4.73 -19.05
N VAL A 140 0.55 5.51 -19.31
CA VAL A 140 0.49 6.61 -20.30
C VAL A 140 1.22 6.29 -21.61
N GLY A 141 1.93 5.17 -21.72
CA GLY A 141 2.60 4.77 -22.97
C GLY A 141 3.62 5.80 -23.50
N ARG A 142 4.01 6.79 -22.68
CA ARG A 142 5.05 7.78 -23.02
C ARG A 142 6.39 7.07 -22.97
N SER A 143 7.00 6.91 -24.14
CA SER A 143 8.24 6.14 -24.32
C SER A 143 9.49 6.99 -24.48
N ASP A 144 9.39 8.33 -24.57
CA ASP A 144 10.57 9.21 -24.63
C ASP A 144 11.12 9.46 -23.21
N PRO A 145 12.27 8.87 -22.84
CA PRO A 145 12.86 9.05 -21.51
C PRO A 145 13.24 10.50 -21.25
N ALA A 146 13.65 11.25 -22.27
CA ALA A 146 14.09 12.63 -22.11
C ALA A 146 12.93 13.57 -21.76
N ALA A 147 11.74 13.35 -22.34
CA ALA A 147 10.54 14.08 -21.98
C ALA A 147 10.09 13.78 -20.53
N ILE A 148 10.16 12.51 -20.12
CA ILE A 148 9.85 12.11 -18.74
C ILE A 148 10.81 12.79 -17.77
N GLN A 149 12.12 12.77 -18.04
CA GLN A 149 13.13 13.42 -17.19
C GLN A 149 12.88 14.93 -17.05
N ARG A 150 12.61 15.63 -18.15
CA ARG A 150 12.30 17.07 -18.10
C ARG A 150 11.04 17.36 -17.29
N SER A 151 10.00 16.54 -17.46
CA SER A 151 8.75 16.69 -16.71
C SER A 151 8.96 16.46 -15.20
N LEU A 152 9.70 15.41 -14.83
CA LEU A 152 10.01 15.11 -13.42
C LEU A 152 10.83 16.22 -12.78
N ALA A 153 11.85 16.75 -13.47
CA ALA A 153 12.64 17.87 -12.96
C ALA A 153 11.80 19.12 -12.77
N ALA A 154 10.96 19.48 -13.76
CA ALA A 154 10.09 20.64 -13.68
C ALA A 154 9.09 20.54 -12.51
N TRP A 155 8.53 19.36 -12.26
CA TRP A 155 7.69 19.14 -11.09
C TRP A 155 8.48 19.20 -9.79
N ALA A 156 9.63 18.53 -9.71
CA ALA A 156 10.43 18.49 -8.51
C ALA A 156 10.81 19.89 -7.99
N GLU A 157 11.21 20.80 -8.89
CA GLU A 157 11.50 22.21 -8.54
C GLU A 157 10.29 22.92 -7.92
N ARG A 158 9.08 22.69 -8.46
CA ARG A 158 7.85 23.30 -7.94
C ARG A 158 7.39 22.68 -6.62
N LEU A 159 7.75 21.42 -6.36
CA LEU A 159 7.35 20.68 -5.17
C LEU A 159 8.30 20.88 -3.98
N ALA A 160 9.57 21.19 -4.23
CA ALA A 160 10.57 21.37 -3.18
C ALA A 160 10.19 22.43 -2.13
N PRO A 161 9.68 23.63 -2.49
CA PRO A 161 9.26 24.63 -1.50
C PRO A 161 8.09 24.21 -0.61
N LEU A 162 7.29 23.22 -1.05
CA LEU A 162 6.16 22.69 -0.29
C LEU A 162 6.57 21.54 0.64
N GLY A 163 7.82 21.08 0.58
CA GLY A 163 8.29 19.87 1.26
C GLY A 163 7.62 18.59 0.73
N TRP A 164 7.20 18.60 -0.54
CA TRP A 164 6.49 17.48 -1.16
C TRP A 164 7.44 16.47 -1.82
N HIS A 165 6.88 15.36 -2.28
CA HIS A 165 7.57 14.32 -3.03
C HIS A 165 6.84 13.95 -4.33
N LEU A 166 7.53 13.23 -5.20
CA LEU A 166 6.96 12.60 -6.39
C LEU A 166 6.73 11.10 -6.13
N GLN A 167 5.49 10.65 -6.22
CA GLN A 167 5.16 9.23 -6.16
C GLN A 167 5.13 8.64 -7.57
N ILE A 168 5.90 7.59 -7.81
CA ILE A 168 6.10 6.99 -9.13
C ILE A 168 5.55 5.57 -9.13
N TYR A 169 4.65 5.31 -10.08
CA TYR A 169 4.21 3.98 -10.44
C TYR A 169 4.58 3.71 -11.90
N ALA A 170 5.52 2.78 -12.10
CA ALA A 170 6.15 2.47 -13.38
C ALA A 170 6.74 1.04 -13.37
N SER A 171 7.07 0.49 -14.53
CA SER A 171 7.80 -0.77 -14.62
C SER A 171 9.24 -0.63 -14.10
N LEU A 172 9.85 -1.74 -13.66
CA LEU A 172 11.26 -1.78 -13.26
C LEU A 172 12.19 -1.20 -14.33
N ASP A 173 11.96 -1.53 -15.61
CA ASP A 173 12.78 -1.03 -16.72
C ASP A 173 12.73 0.50 -16.82
N ALA A 174 11.55 1.09 -16.69
CA ALA A 174 11.38 2.54 -16.72
C ALA A 174 12.06 3.22 -15.53
N ILE A 175 11.93 2.66 -14.32
CA ILE A 175 12.56 3.19 -13.11
C ILE A 175 14.09 3.11 -13.23
N ALA A 176 14.62 1.97 -13.67
CA ALA A 176 16.06 1.77 -13.83
C ALA A 176 16.65 2.71 -14.91
N ALA A 177 15.95 2.90 -16.03
CA ALA A 177 16.37 3.84 -17.07
C ALA A 177 16.33 5.31 -16.59
N ALA A 178 15.38 5.66 -15.73
CA ALA A 178 15.25 7.01 -15.17
C ALA A 178 16.14 7.26 -13.94
N ALA A 179 16.78 6.22 -13.36
CA ALA A 179 17.47 6.30 -12.08
C ALA A 179 18.48 7.47 -11.97
N PRO A 180 19.34 7.77 -12.96
CA PRO A 180 20.24 8.93 -12.88
C PRO A 180 19.51 10.27 -12.72
N ALA A 181 18.36 10.44 -13.38
CA ALA A 181 17.56 11.65 -13.26
C ALA A 181 16.81 11.70 -11.93
N LEU A 182 16.25 10.58 -11.48
CA LEU A 182 15.58 10.47 -10.18
C LEU A 182 16.53 10.81 -9.02
N GLN A 183 17.79 10.38 -9.12
CA GLN A 183 18.83 10.64 -8.13
C GLN A 183 19.15 12.13 -7.98
N GLY A 184 19.02 12.90 -9.07
CA GLY A 184 19.37 14.32 -9.11
C GLY A 184 18.22 15.27 -8.74
N LEU A 185 17.03 14.76 -8.41
CA LEU A 185 15.89 15.62 -8.11
C LEU A 185 16.06 16.32 -6.74
N PRO A 186 15.60 17.58 -6.60
CA PRO A 186 15.64 18.31 -5.32
C PRO A 186 14.62 17.80 -4.29
N VAL A 187 13.79 16.81 -4.65
CA VAL A 187 12.78 16.19 -3.78
C VAL A 187 12.94 14.68 -3.78
N PRO A 188 12.59 13.99 -2.68
CA PRO A 188 12.57 12.54 -2.69
C PRO A 188 11.49 12.01 -3.65
N VAL A 189 11.72 10.79 -4.14
CA VAL A 189 10.71 10.03 -4.88
C VAL A 189 10.18 8.89 -4.03
N VAL A 190 8.96 8.45 -4.30
CA VAL A 190 8.33 7.29 -3.63
C VAL A 190 7.97 6.28 -4.71
N LEU A 191 8.64 5.13 -4.69
CA LEU A 191 8.41 4.04 -5.64
C LEU A 191 7.29 3.14 -5.13
N ASP A 192 6.21 3.04 -5.90
CA ASP A 192 5.06 2.21 -5.56
C ASP A 192 5.40 0.70 -5.71
N HIS A 193 4.78 -0.13 -4.87
CA HIS A 193 4.69 -1.59 -5.00
C HIS A 193 6.03 -2.31 -5.27
N PHE A 194 6.99 -2.18 -4.34
CA PHE A 194 8.33 -2.76 -4.47
C PHE A 194 9.12 -2.28 -5.71
N ALA A 195 8.75 -1.12 -6.28
CA ALA A 195 9.24 -0.64 -7.57
C ALA A 195 8.97 -1.61 -8.73
N MET A 196 7.93 -2.45 -8.60
CA MET A 196 7.57 -3.49 -9.57
C MET A 196 8.70 -4.48 -9.89
N ILE A 197 9.61 -4.72 -8.95
CA ILE A 197 10.64 -5.77 -9.06
C ILE A 197 9.94 -7.13 -8.90
N PRO A 198 9.98 -8.02 -9.92
CA PRO A 198 9.45 -9.37 -9.79
C PRO A 198 10.12 -10.11 -8.63
N ALA A 199 9.34 -10.83 -7.83
CA ALA A 199 9.83 -11.45 -6.60
C ALA A 199 10.87 -12.56 -6.84
N ASP A 200 10.93 -13.13 -8.05
CA ASP A 200 11.90 -14.15 -8.48
C ASP A 200 13.10 -13.57 -9.23
N LEU A 201 13.15 -12.25 -9.46
CA LEU A 201 14.26 -11.61 -10.14
C LEU A 201 15.47 -11.52 -9.19
N PRO A 202 16.67 -12.01 -9.60
CA PRO A 202 17.85 -11.96 -8.75
C PRO A 202 18.21 -10.53 -8.35
N HIS A 203 18.54 -10.32 -7.08
CA HIS A 203 18.96 -9.00 -6.58
C HIS A 203 20.21 -8.45 -7.30
N ALA A 204 21.03 -9.32 -7.90
CA ALA A 204 22.19 -8.93 -8.70
C ALA A 204 21.86 -8.35 -10.09
N ASP A 205 20.59 -8.41 -10.53
CA ASP A 205 20.16 -7.76 -11.77
C ASP A 205 20.48 -6.26 -11.75
N ALA A 206 21.05 -5.74 -12.83
CA ALA A 206 21.51 -4.36 -12.91
C ALA A 206 20.39 -3.33 -12.68
N ARG A 207 19.14 -3.65 -13.08
CA ARG A 207 17.97 -2.80 -12.87
C ARG A 207 17.56 -2.77 -11.41
N VAL A 208 17.59 -3.92 -10.73
CA VAL A 208 17.35 -4.02 -9.28
C VAL A 208 18.41 -3.23 -8.52
N GLN A 209 19.68 -3.36 -8.90
CA GLN A 209 20.78 -2.60 -8.31
C GLN A 209 20.65 -1.08 -8.52
N ALA A 210 20.08 -0.64 -9.65
CA ALA A 210 19.77 0.78 -9.87
C ALA A 210 18.72 1.28 -8.86
N VAL A 211 17.66 0.50 -8.61
CA VAL A 211 16.62 0.84 -7.61
C VAL A 211 17.20 0.83 -6.19
N PHE A 212 17.94 -0.19 -5.80
CA PHE A 212 18.59 -0.24 -4.49
C PHE A 212 19.56 0.91 -4.28
N ARG A 213 20.23 1.39 -5.33
CA ARG A 213 21.07 2.59 -5.22
C ARG A 213 20.27 3.84 -4.87
N LEU A 214 19.14 4.08 -5.54
CA LEU A 214 18.24 5.20 -5.23
C LEU A 214 17.79 5.17 -3.76
N VAL A 215 17.44 3.99 -3.25
CA VAL A 215 17.00 3.79 -1.86
C VAL A 215 18.17 3.98 -0.88
N ARG A 216 19.32 3.36 -1.16
CA ARG A 216 20.53 3.45 -0.33
C ARG A 216 21.01 4.89 -0.18
N GLU A 217 21.06 5.63 -1.27
CA GLU A 217 21.50 7.03 -1.31
C GLU A 217 20.42 8.00 -0.78
N GLY A 218 19.23 7.49 -0.46
CA GLY A 218 18.15 8.26 0.17
C GLY A 218 17.35 9.13 -0.80
N ALA A 219 17.57 9.01 -2.11
CA ALA A 219 16.78 9.68 -3.14
C ALA A 219 15.36 9.10 -3.25
N ALA A 220 15.20 7.80 -2.97
CA ALA A 220 13.92 7.12 -3.05
C ALA A 220 13.48 6.52 -1.71
N TYR A 221 12.18 6.62 -1.44
CA TYR A 221 11.44 5.69 -0.59
C TYR A 221 10.85 4.56 -1.45
N VAL A 222 10.59 3.41 -0.85
CA VAL A 222 9.86 2.30 -1.46
C VAL A 222 8.65 1.91 -0.61
N LYS A 223 7.50 1.68 -1.26
CA LYS A 223 6.32 1.10 -0.60
C LYS A 223 6.32 -0.41 -0.74
N LEU A 224 6.50 -1.13 0.36
CA LEU A 224 6.22 -2.56 0.46
C LEU A 224 4.70 -2.72 0.52
N SER A 225 4.12 -3.03 -0.63
CA SER A 225 2.67 -3.03 -0.85
C SER A 225 2.33 -3.88 -2.06
N ALA A 226 1.08 -4.34 -2.15
CA ALA A 226 0.55 -5.06 -3.30
C ALA A 226 1.48 -6.19 -3.81
N SER A 227 1.99 -7.02 -2.90
CA SER A 227 2.85 -8.19 -3.20
C SER A 227 2.31 -9.04 -4.34
N TYR A 228 0.99 -9.22 -4.41
CA TYR A 228 0.27 -9.91 -5.48
C TYR A 228 0.49 -9.35 -6.91
N ARG A 229 1.12 -8.17 -7.06
CA ARG A 229 1.50 -7.59 -8.36
C ARG A 229 2.89 -8.02 -8.83
N ILE A 230 3.74 -8.49 -7.91
CA ILE A 230 5.13 -8.89 -8.18
C ILE A 230 5.39 -10.39 -7.92
N GLU A 231 4.47 -11.05 -7.23
CA GLU A 231 4.49 -12.49 -7.00
C GLU A 231 4.30 -13.25 -8.31
N SER A 232 5.04 -14.35 -8.46
CA SER A 232 4.74 -15.35 -9.49
C SER A 232 3.46 -16.11 -9.12
N ALA A 233 2.88 -16.83 -10.08
CA ALA A 233 1.63 -17.59 -9.90
C ALA A 233 1.67 -18.66 -8.78
N GLN A 234 2.84 -18.90 -8.18
CA GLN A 234 3.05 -19.87 -7.09
C GLN A 234 2.68 -19.31 -5.69
N GLY A 235 2.27 -18.04 -5.59
CA GLY A 235 1.78 -17.42 -4.35
C GLY A 235 2.89 -17.03 -3.34
N LEU A 236 2.53 -16.20 -2.34
CA LEU A 236 3.35 -15.71 -1.21
C LEU A 236 4.78 -16.26 -1.17
N THR A 237 5.68 -15.65 -1.94
CA THR A 237 7.00 -16.22 -2.18
C THR A 237 8.00 -15.80 -1.10
N GLU A 238 8.89 -16.71 -0.74
CA GLU A 238 10.14 -16.38 -0.03
C GLU A 238 10.89 -15.23 -0.74
N GLY A 239 10.76 -15.12 -2.07
CA GLY A 239 11.30 -14.01 -2.87
C GLY A 239 10.76 -12.64 -2.46
N THR A 240 9.44 -12.50 -2.23
CA THR A 240 8.85 -11.22 -1.80
C THR A 240 9.36 -10.83 -0.41
N ARG A 241 9.49 -11.81 0.48
CA ARG A 241 10.08 -11.61 1.81
C ARG A 241 11.55 -11.19 1.72
N ALA A 242 12.35 -11.91 0.93
CA ALA A 242 13.77 -11.61 0.73
C ALA A 242 13.97 -10.21 0.14
N LEU A 243 13.09 -9.79 -0.79
CA LEU A 243 13.13 -8.46 -1.37
C LEU A 243 12.77 -7.37 -0.35
N ALA A 244 11.73 -7.60 0.47
CA ALA A 244 11.37 -6.69 1.56
C ALA A 244 12.53 -6.49 2.55
N GLN A 245 13.17 -7.59 2.96
CA GLN A 245 14.32 -7.59 3.86
C GLN A 245 15.52 -6.89 3.21
N ALA A 246 15.78 -7.13 1.93
CA ALA A 246 16.84 -6.45 1.20
C ALA A 246 16.64 -4.92 1.17
N TYR A 247 15.42 -4.43 1.02
CA TYR A 247 15.14 -3.00 1.13
C TYR A 247 15.38 -2.46 2.55
N ALA A 248 14.95 -3.19 3.58
CA ALA A 248 15.17 -2.82 4.98
C ALA A 248 16.66 -2.79 5.35
N ASP A 249 17.46 -3.75 4.86
CA ASP A 249 18.91 -3.80 5.04
C ASP A 249 19.61 -2.69 4.24
N CYS A 250 19.07 -2.35 3.07
CA CYS A 250 19.62 -1.33 2.18
C CYS A 250 19.52 0.08 2.77
N ASN A 251 18.33 0.46 3.24
CA ASN A 251 18.10 1.71 3.98
C ASN A 251 16.76 1.64 4.76
N PRO A 252 16.76 1.34 6.06
CA PRO A 252 15.53 1.15 6.82
C PRO A 252 14.71 2.44 6.99
N ASP A 253 15.34 3.61 6.79
CA ASP A 253 14.68 4.92 6.86
C ASP A 253 13.94 5.31 5.57
N ARG A 254 14.01 4.45 4.54
CA ARG A 254 13.39 4.67 3.23
C ARG A 254 12.34 3.62 2.89
N VAL A 255 11.95 2.79 3.85
CA VAL A 255 10.92 1.76 3.66
C VAL A 255 9.59 2.25 4.21
N LEU A 256 8.52 2.09 3.44
CA LEU A 256 7.14 2.35 3.84
C LEU A 256 6.33 1.06 3.69
N TRP A 257 5.30 0.88 4.50
CA TRP A 257 4.30 -0.16 4.29
C TRP A 257 2.98 0.43 3.78
N ALA A 258 2.27 -0.32 2.93
CA ALA A 258 0.91 0.00 2.55
C ALA A 258 0.09 -1.23 2.13
N SER A 259 -1.23 -1.17 2.28
CA SER A 259 -2.13 -2.27 1.92
C SER A 259 -2.45 -2.34 0.43
N ASP A 260 -2.44 -1.19 -0.29
CA ASP A 260 -3.05 -1.04 -1.62
C ASP A 260 -4.58 -1.23 -1.62
N TRP A 261 -5.25 -1.04 -0.47
CA TRP A 261 -6.71 -1.08 -0.38
C TRP A 261 -7.34 -0.08 -1.37
N PRO A 262 -8.39 -0.45 -2.12
CA PRO A 262 -9.25 -1.62 -1.98
C PRO A 262 -8.80 -2.82 -2.84
N HIS A 263 -7.54 -2.90 -3.25
CA HIS A 263 -6.96 -4.00 -4.04
C HIS A 263 -7.55 -4.09 -5.45
N THR A 264 -7.54 -2.95 -6.15
CA THR A 264 -8.09 -2.78 -7.51
C THR A 264 -7.59 -3.85 -8.47
N ASN A 265 -8.51 -4.63 -9.04
CA ASN A 265 -8.22 -5.59 -10.08
C ASN A 265 -8.60 -4.99 -11.44
N ARG A 266 -7.75 -5.14 -12.45
CA ARG A 266 -8.14 -4.97 -13.84
C ARG A 266 -8.48 -6.36 -14.34
N GLU A 267 -9.71 -6.81 -14.07
CA GLU A 267 -10.09 -8.20 -14.31
C GLU A 267 -9.92 -8.56 -15.80
N PRO A 268 -9.17 -9.64 -16.12
CA PRO A 268 -9.00 -10.06 -17.50
C PRO A 268 -10.35 -10.30 -18.18
N GLY A 269 -10.51 -9.76 -19.39
CA GLY A 269 -11.72 -9.92 -20.19
C GLY A 269 -12.85 -8.93 -19.90
N LYS A 270 -12.73 -8.05 -18.89
CA LYS A 270 -13.68 -6.96 -18.68
C LYS A 270 -13.29 -5.71 -19.45
N GLY A 271 -14.27 -5.10 -20.13
CA GLY A 271 -14.12 -3.81 -20.77
C GLY A 271 -13.98 -2.67 -19.75
N PRO A 272 -13.46 -1.50 -20.16
CA PRO A 272 -13.17 -0.41 -19.23
C PRO A 272 -14.38 0.15 -18.48
N LEU A 273 -15.59 0.02 -19.05
CA LEU A 273 -16.84 0.50 -18.46
C LEU A 273 -17.54 -0.54 -17.57
N GLU A 274 -17.03 -1.78 -17.55
CA GLU A 274 -17.55 -2.85 -16.73
C GLU A 274 -16.89 -2.84 -15.34
N VAL A 275 -17.69 -3.09 -14.31
CA VAL A 275 -17.19 -3.08 -12.93
C VAL A 275 -16.27 -4.27 -12.70
N SER A 276 -15.02 -3.99 -12.40
CA SER A 276 -14.03 -4.97 -11.94
C SER A 276 -14.12 -5.13 -10.43
N ALA A 277 -14.27 -6.38 -9.98
CA ALA A 277 -14.23 -6.77 -8.58
C ALA A 277 -12.84 -6.54 -8.00
N TYR A 278 -12.80 -6.30 -6.69
CA TYR A 278 -11.54 -6.20 -5.97
C TYR A 278 -10.90 -7.58 -5.78
N ARG A 279 -9.59 -7.61 -5.58
CA ARG A 279 -8.93 -8.84 -5.13
C ARG A 279 -9.32 -9.11 -3.67
N GLU A 280 -9.56 -10.38 -3.36
CA GLU A 280 -9.86 -10.84 -2.01
C GLU A 280 -8.58 -10.89 -1.15
N ILE A 281 -8.11 -9.71 -0.74
CA ILE A 281 -6.95 -9.54 0.15
C ILE A 281 -7.46 -9.13 1.53
N GLY A 282 -7.57 -10.12 2.42
CA GLY A 282 -8.04 -9.90 3.78
C GLY A 282 -6.94 -9.45 4.73
N ARG A 283 -7.33 -8.84 5.86
CA ARG A 283 -6.47 -8.43 6.99
C ARG A 283 -5.44 -9.48 7.37
N GLY A 284 -5.84 -10.75 7.49
CA GLY A 284 -4.95 -11.83 7.90
C GLY A 284 -3.79 -12.05 6.92
N ARG A 285 -3.98 -11.84 5.61
CA ARG A 285 -2.87 -11.89 4.64
C ARG A 285 -1.93 -10.70 4.85
N LEU A 286 -2.47 -9.49 4.94
CA LEU A 286 -1.70 -8.26 5.12
C LEU A 286 -0.80 -8.31 6.37
N LEU A 287 -1.34 -8.76 7.51
CA LEU A 287 -0.57 -8.88 8.75
C LEU A 287 0.48 -9.98 8.69
N ARG A 288 0.19 -11.13 8.06
CA ARG A 288 1.20 -12.18 7.87
C ARG A 288 2.36 -11.69 7.00
N GLU A 289 2.07 -10.97 5.92
CA GLU A 289 3.10 -10.38 5.06
C GLU A 289 3.94 -9.36 5.82
N LEU A 290 3.28 -8.42 6.51
CA LEU A 290 3.94 -7.40 7.32
C LEU A 290 4.91 -8.00 8.35
N HIS A 291 4.46 -9.00 9.13
CA HIS A 291 5.28 -9.68 10.12
C HIS A 291 6.36 -10.58 9.51
N ALA A 292 6.19 -11.03 8.27
CA ALA A 292 7.24 -11.77 7.56
C ALA A 292 8.34 -10.84 7.04
N TRP A 293 7.98 -9.61 6.65
CA TRP A 293 8.89 -8.61 6.10
C TRP A 293 9.73 -7.91 7.18
N PHE A 294 9.15 -7.63 8.34
CA PHE A 294 9.83 -6.96 9.44
C PHE A 294 10.07 -7.93 10.60
N SER A 295 11.32 -8.37 10.78
CA SER A 295 11.70 -9.36 11.79
C SER A 295 11.78 -8.83 13.22
N ASP A 296 11.79 -7.50 13.40
CA ASP A 296 11.84 -6.84 14.70
C ASP A 296 10.86 -5.66 14.79
N GLN A 297 10.59 -5.22 16.03
CA GLN A 297 9.65 -4.14 16.31
C GLN A 297 10.17 -2.77 15.83
N ASP A 298 11.48 -2.58 15.72
CA ASP A 298 12.08 -1.31 15.31
C ASP A 298 11.90 -1.08 13.80
N GLY A 299 12.11 -2.11 12.98
CA GLY A 299 11.81 -2.10 11.55
C GLY A 299 10.33 -1.86 11.28
N LEU A 300 9.46 -2.56 12.02
CA LEU A 300 8.02 -2.38 11.94
C LEU A 300 7.61 -0.94 12.29
N ARG A 301 8.14 -0.41 13.38
CA ARG A 301 7.90 0.98 13.82
C ARG A 301 8.41 1.99 12.78
N ARG A 302 9.61 1.81 12.23
CA ARG A 302 10.14 2.70 11.19
C ARG A 302 9.22 2.74 9.97
N ALA A 303 8.83 1.57 9.46
CA ALA A 303 8.05 1.48 8.23
C ALA A 303 6.59 1.96 8.38
N LEU A 304 5.99 1.77 9.55
CA LEU A 304 4.59 2.16 9.82
C LEU A 304 4.44 3.53 10.48
N VAL A 305 5.45 4.00 11.21
CA VAL A 305 5.34 5.19 12.06
C VAL A 305 6.33 6.25 11.63
N ASP A 306 7.63 6.03 11.84
CA ASP A 306 8.61 7.11 11.80
C ASP A 306 8.88 7.61 10.37
N ASN A 307 9.01 6.70 9.40
CA ASN A 307 9.20 7.04 7.99
C ASN A 307 8.00 7.78 7.38
N PRO A 308 6.74 7.29 7.52
CA PRO A 308 5.59 8.06 7.05
C PRO A 308 5.38 9.37 7.80
N SER A 309 5.69 9.46 9.11
CA SER A 309 5.65 10.73 9.84
C SER A 309 6.56 11.78 9.19
N ARG A 310 7.81 11.40 8.89
CA ARG A 310 8.80 12.27 8.27
C ARG A 310 8.42 12.66 6.84
N LEU A 311 7.98 11.69 6.02
CA LEU A 311 7.70 11.92 4.61
C LEU A 311 6.39 12.68 4.36
N TYR A 312 5.33 12.36 5.10
CA TYR A 312 3.99 12.93 4.89
C TYR A 312 3.63 14.04 5.90
N GLY A 313 4.55 14.37 6.81
CA GLY A 313 4.35 15.45 7.78
C GLY A 313 3.21 15.16 8.76
N PHE A 314 3.20 13.97 9.35
CA PHE A 314 2.32 13.65 10.46
C PHE A 314 3.06 13.91 11.78
N GLY A 315 2.88 15.11 12.35
CA GLY A 315 3.39 15.52 13.65
C GLY A 315 2.54 16.68 14.20
N ASP A 316 2.67 16.96 15.49
CA ASP A 316 1.87 17.98 16.17
C ASP A 316 2.17 19.37 15.56
N GLY A 317 1.20 19.93 14.81
CA GLY A 317 1.28 21.29 14.25
C GLY A 317 1.10 21.44 12.74
N ALA A 318 0.66 20.40 12.02
CA ALA A 318 0.22 20.53 10.62
C ALA A 318 -1.27 20.89 10.51
#